data_AF-A0A2A5M6W5-F1
#
_entry.id   AF-A0A2A5M6W5-F1
#
_cell.length_a   1.000
_cell.length_b   1.000
_cell.length_c   1.000
_cell.angle_alpha   90.00
_cell.angle_beta   90.00
_cell.angle_gamma   90.00
#
_symmetry.space_group_name_H-M   'P 1'
#
loop_
_entity.id
_entity.type
_entity.pdbx_description
1 polymer ?
#
loop_
_entity_poly.entity_id
_entity_poly.type
_entity_poly.pdbx_seq_one_letter_code
_entity_poly.pdbx_strand_id
1 'polypeptide(L)'
;GSYMAESLRAGFEAIRKQQFEAGLSLGFSKFGNLRYVILPQALAISMPSISANIIFLIKETSVVSIIALPDLVNLMKSLNSLTYKTDELLFLLFM
;
A
#
# COMPACT_ATOMS: atom_id res chain seq x y z
N GLY A 1 -2.69 -7.25 -3.30
CA GLY A 1 -1.24 -7.50 -3.11
C GLY A 1 -0.41 -7.50 -4.40
N SER A 2 -1.01 -7.71 -5.58
CA SER A 2 -0.24 -7.87 -6.84
C SER A 2 0.62 -6.65 -7.19
N TYR A 3 0.16 -5.42 -6.97
CA TYR A 3 0.92 -4.21 -7.29
C TYR A 3 2.24 -4.06 -6.52
N MET A 4 2.24 -4.41 -5.22
CA MET A 4 3.47 -4.40 -4.41
C MET A 4 4.41 -5.55 -4.80
N ALA A 5 3.87 -6.74 -5.07
CA ALA A 5 4.67 -7.88 -5.53
C ALA A 5 5.32 -7.60 -6.90
N GLU A 6 4.57 -6.99 -7.83
CA GLU A 6 5.07 -6.60 -9.14
C GLU A 6 6.10 -5.47 -9.04
N SER A 7 5.91 -4.51 -8.14
CA SER A 7 6.90 -3.44 -7.89
C SER A 7 8.22 -4.00 -7.36
N LEU A 8 8.16 -5.03 -6.49
CA LEU A 8 9.34 -5.74 -6.03
C LEU A 8 9.99 -6.55 -7.16
N ARG A 9 9.20 -7.31 -7.92
CA ARG A 9 9.66 -8.10 -9.07
C ARG A 9 10.39 -7.22 -10.10
N ALA A 10 9.77 -6.09 -10.47
CA ALA A 10 10.35 -5.09 -11.36
C ALA A 10 11.63 -4.47 -10.79
N GLY A 11 11.68 -4.25 -9.47
CA GLY A 11 12.90 -3.78 -8.78
C GLY A 11 14.06 -4.77 -8.88
N PHE A 12 13.79 -6.08 -8.81
CA PHE A 12 14.81 -7.10 -9.03
C PHE A 12 15.20 -7.23 -10.52
N GLU A 13 14.24 -7.15 -11.45
CA GLU A 13 14.53 -7.19 -12.89
C GLU A 13 15.31 -5.98 -13.39
N ALA A 14 15.15 -4.82 -12.74
CA ALA A 14 15.89 -3.60 -13.07
C ALA A 14 17.40 -3.72 -12.79
N ILE A 15 17.82 -4.71 -11.99
CA ILE A 15 19.23 -4.92 -11.67
C ILE A 15 19.93 -5.64 -12.82
N ARG A 16 20.90 -4.96 -13.39
CA ARG A 16 21.77 -5.48 -14.44
C ARG A 16 22.58 -6.69 -13.96
N LYS A 17 22.69 -7.74 -14.80
CA LYS A 17 23.54 -8.92 -14.53
C LYS A 17 24.99 -8.55 -14.20
N GLN A 18 25.51 -7.46 -14.76
CA GLN A 18 26.87 -6.99 -14.47
C GLN A 18 27.10 -6.65 -12.99
N GLN A 19 26.06 -6.24 -12.24
CA GLN A 19 26.17 -6.03 -10.79
C GLN A 19 26.43 -7.35 -10.05
N PHE A 20 25.79 -8.43 -10.52
CA PHE A 20 26.02 -9.75 -9.97
C PHE A 20 27.44 -10.24 -10.28
N GLU A 21 27.90 -10.07 -11.51
CA GLU A 21 29.27 -10.45 -11.92
C GLU A 21 30.34 -9.59 -11.21
N ALA A 22 30.08 -8.30 -10.99
CA ALA A 22 30.95 -7.42 -10.23
C ALA A 22 31.08 -7.87 -8.77
N GLY A 23 29.97 -8.21 -8.11
CA GLY A 23 30.01 -8.72 -6.73
C GLY A 23 30.79 -10.02 -6.60
N LEU A 24 30.65 -10.94 -7.57
CA LEU A 24 31.47 -12.17 -7.60
C LEU A 24 32.96 -11.85 -7.83
N SER A 25 33.27 -10.89 -8.70
CA SER A 25 34.64 -10.46 -8.98
C SER A 25 35.31 -9.77 -7.79
N LEU A 26 34.53 -9.14 -6.92
CA LEU A 26 34.98 -8.54 -5.65
C LEU A 26 35.14 -9.58 -4.52
N GLY A 27 34.92 -10.88 -4.79
CA GLY A 27 35.10 -11.95 -3.82
C GLY A 27 33.87 -12.24 -2.95
N PHE A 28 32.69 -11.65 -3.24
CA PHE A 28 31.47 -12.03 -2.53
C PHE A 28 31.01 -13.44 -2.94
N SER A 29 30.52 -14.21 -1.96
CA SER A 29 29.76 -15.43 -2.25
C SER A 29 28.42 -15.07 -2.90
N LYS A 30 27.78 -15.99 -3.63
CA LYS A 30 26.46 -15.76 -4.25
C LYS A 30 25.43 -15.19 -3.27
N PHE A 31 25.44 -15.70 -2.04
CA PHE A 31 24.54 -15.24 -0.98
C PHE A 31 24.95 -13.86 -0.42
N GLY A 32 26.25 -13.61 -0.26
CA GLY A 32 26.75 -12.29 0.14
C GLY A 32 26.40 -11.22 -0.89
N ASN A 33 26.59 -11.52 -2.17
CA ASN A 33 26.24 -10.63 -3.27
C ASN A 33 24.74 -10.34 -3.30
N LEU A 34 23.90 -11.37 -3.13
CA LEU A 34 22.46 -11.19 -3.05
C LEU A 34 22.07 -10.27 -1.88
N ARG A 35 22.59 -10.51 -0.67
CA ARG A 35 22.20 -9.78 0.53
C ARG A 35 22.72 -8.35 0.59
N TYR A 36 23.96 -8.11 0.15
CA TYR A 36 24.64 -6.82 0.34
C TYR A 36 24.63 -5.92 -0.91
N VAL A 37 24.40 -6.48 -2.09
CA VAL A 37 24.42 -5.72 -3.36
C VAL A 37 23.03 -5.71 -3.99
N ILE A 38 22.50 -6.88 -4.32
CA ILE A 38 21.27 -7.02 -5.12
C ILE A 38 20.05 -6.60 -4.31
N LEU A 39 19.87 -7.14 -3.10
CA LEU A 39 18.70 -6.89 -2.25
C LEU A 39 18.52 -5.39 -1.91
N PRO A 40 19.53 -4.66 -1.40
CA PRO A 40 19.36 -3.24 -1.11
C PRO A 40 19.14 -2.40 -2.38
N GLN A 41 19.76 -2.74 -3.52
CA GLN A 41 19.49 -2.06 -4.79
C GLN A 41 18.05 -2.31 -5.28
N ALA A 42 17.56 -3.54 -5.20
CA ALA A 42 16.21 -3.90 -5.65
C ALA A 42 15.17 -3.16 -4.82
N LEU A 43 15.37 -3.15 -3.50
CA LEU A 43 14.51 -2.43 -2.57
C LEU A 43 14.52 -0.93 -2.87
N ALA A 44 15.69 -0.32 -3.04
CA ALA A 44 15.79 1.11 -3.36
C ALA A 44 15.03 1.48 -4.65
N ILE A 45 15.06 0.63 -5.67
CA ILE A 45 14.32 0.83 -6.92
C ILE A 45 12.81 0.66 -6.72
N SER A 46 12.37 -0.29 -5.88
CA SER A 46 10.95 -0.53 -5.60
C SER A 46 10.32 0.48 -4.62
N MET A 47 11.12 1.16 -3.79
CA MET A 47 10.63 2.09 -2.76
C MET A 47 9.72 3.21 -3.31
N PRO A 48 10.06 3.91 -4.41
CA PRO A 48 9.18 4.91 -5.01
C PRO A 48 7.80 4.35 -5.41
N SER A 49 7.77 3.16 -6.04
CA SER A 49 6.51 2.52 -6.46
C SER A 49 5.65 2.10 -5.27
N ILE A 50 6.26 1.61 -4.19
CA ILE A 50 5.54 1.31 -2.94
C ILE A 50 4.95 2.58 -2.35
N SER A 51 5.72 3.66 -2.28
CA SER A 51 5.23 4.96 -1.79
C SER A 51 4.08 5.50 -2.63
N ALA A 52 4.15 5.36 -3.96
CA ALA A 52 3.08 5.76 -4.86
C ALA A 52 1.79 4.95 -4.61
N ASN A 53 1.89 3.63 -4.42
CA ASN A 53 0.75 2.79 -4.06
C ASN A 53 0.13 3.17 -2.72
N ILE A 54 0.94 3.50 -1.71
CA ILE A 54 0.44 3.96 -0.40
C ILE A 54 -0.33 5.28 -0.55
N ILE A 55 0.24 6.26 -1.28
CA ILE A 55 -0.43 7.54 -1.53
C ILE A 55 -1.76 7.32 -2.27
N PHE A 56 -1.77 6.43 -3.26
CA PHE A 56 -2.98 6.08 -4.00
C PHE A 56 -4.05 5.48 -3.08
N LEU A 57 -3.68 4.51 -2.23
CA LEU A 57 -4.60 3.92 -1.25
C LEU A 57 -5.16 4.95 -0.27
N ILE A 58 -4.33 5.88 0.20
CA ILE A 58 -4.78 6.98 1.07
C ILE A 58 -5.78 7.86 0.35
N LYS A 59 -5.53 8.21 -0.92
CA LYS A 59 -6.44 9.03 -1.72
C LYS A 59 -7.78 8.33 -1.94
N GLU A 60 -7.79 7.08 -2.38
CA GLU A 60 -9.02 6.31 -2.58
C GLU A 60 -9.83 6.19 -1.29
N THR A 61 -9.16 5.87 -0.17
CA THR A 61 -9.83 5.75 1.14
C THR A 61 -10.39 7.10 1.62
N SER A 62 -9.65 8.19 1.42
CA SER A 62 -10.08 9.54 1.80
C SER A 62 -11.27 10.02 0.96
N VAL A 63 -11.24 9.77 -0.35
CA VAL A 63 -12.32 10.13 -1.27
C VAL A 63 -13.60 9.36 -0.92
N VAL A 64 -13.49 8.04 -0.70
CA VAL A 64 -14.63 7.21 -0.29
C VAL A 64 -15.18 7.69 1.06
N SER A 65 -14.32 8.03 2.02
CA SER A 65 -14.76 8.54 3.33
C SER A 65 -15.49 9.88 3.22
N ILE A 66 -14.99 10.82 2.43
CA ILE A 66 -15.62 12.15 2.27
C ILE A 66 -16.99 12.05 1.59
N ILE A 67 -17.17 11.12 0.64
CA ILE A 67 -18.42 10.99 -0.11
C ILE A 67 -19.44 10.13 0.65
N ALA A 68 -19.04 8.96 1.15
CA ALA A 68 -19.97 8.00 1.73
C ALA A 68 -20.43 8.36 3.15
N LEU A 69 -19.61 9.09 3.92
CA LEU A 69 -19.91 9.37 5.32
C LEU A 69 -21.06 10.38 5.48
N PRO A 70 -21.13 11.50 4.74
CA PRO A 70 -22.30 12.39 4.78
C PRO A 70 -23.58 11.71 4.34
N ASP A 71 -23.53 10.89 3.28
CA ASP A 71 -24.68 10.14 2.77
C ASP A 71 -25.20 9.14 3.81
N LEU A 72 -24.30 8.40 4.46
CA LEU A 72 -24.64 7.48 5.54
C LEU A 72 -25.27 8.21 6.74
N VAL A 73 -24.68 9.33 7.16
CA VAL A 73 -25.22 10.15 8.26
C VAL A 73 -26.59 10.72 7.92
N ASN A 74 -26.81 11.14 6.68
CA ASN A 74 -28.10 11.66 6.22
C ASN A 74 -29.19 10.57 6.16
N LEU A 75 -28.84 9.37 5.71
CA LEU A 75 -29.73 8.20 5.75
C LEU A 75 -30.15 7.89 7.19
N MET A 76 -29.18 7.85 8.11
CA MET A 76 -29.44 7.57 9.54
C MET A 76 -30.32 8.65 10.19
N LYS A 77 -30.09 9.94 9.87
CA LYS A 77 -30.97 11.03 10.31
C LYS A 77 -32.41 10.88 9.77
N SER A 78 -32.55 10.43 8.52
CA SER A 78 -33.85 10.19 7.90
C SER A 78 -34.59 8.99 8.50
N LEU A 79 -33.87 7.95 8.90
CA LEU A 79 -34.46 6.81 9.63
C LEU A 79 -34.80 7.18 11.08
N ASN A 80 -33.99 8.03 11.71
CA ASN A 80 -34.24 8.53 13.06
C ASN A 80 -35.49 9.42 13.13
N SER A 81 -35.74 10.26 12.11
CA SER A 81 -36.97 11.08 12.07
C SER A 81 -38.25 10.25 11.92
N LEU A 82 -38.14 9.04 11.36
CA LEU A 82 -39.26 8.09 11.22
C LEU A 82 -39.47 7.23 12.48
N THR A 83 -38.41 6.93 13.22
CA THR A 83 -38.43 5.93 14.30
C THR A 83 -38.29 6.52 15.71
N TYR A 84 -37.81 7.77 15.83
CA TYR A 84 -37.52 8.49 17.08
C TYR A 84 -36.57 7.75 18.06
N LYS A 85 -35.84 6.72 17.59
CA LYS A 85 -34.87 5.94 18.36
C LYS A 85 -33.45 6.38 18.03
N THR A 86 -33.09 7.57 18.51
CA THR A 86 -31.79 8.20 18.20
C THR A 86 -30.62 7.42 18.78
N ASP A 87 -30.79 6.85 19.98
CA ASP A 87 -29.69 6.21 20.71
C ASP A 87 -29.26 4.87 20.09
N GLU A 88 -30.22 4.05 19.62
CA GLU A 88 -29.94 2.78 18.95
C GLU A 88 -29.26 2.99 17.58
N LEU A 89 -29.73 3.98 16.80
CA LEU A 89 -29.15 4.31 15.50
C LEU A 89 -27.76 4.92 15.62
N LEU A 90 -27.52 5.81 16.60
CA LEU A 90 -26.19 6.38 16.82
C LEU A 90 -25.19 5.29 17.23
N PHE A 91 -25.60 4.33 18.08
CA PHE A 91 -24.76 3.21 18.48
C PHE A 91 -24.37 2.30 17.30
N LEU A 92 -25.29 2.05 16.36
CA LEU A 92 -25.08 1.24 15.16
C LEU A 92 -24.15 1.91 14.12
N LEU A 93 -23.96 3.23 14.18
CA LEU A 93 -23.02 3.96 13.32
C LEU A 93 -21.56 3.82 13.77
N PHE A 94 -21.34 3.66 15.08
CA PHE A 94 -20.01 3.67 15.70
C PHE A 94 -19.45 2.28 16.01
N MET A 95 -20.23 1.23 15.79
CA MET A 95 -19.88 -0.18 16.05
C MET A 95 -19.74 -0.94 14.73
#